data_AF-A0A3D2I1K8-F1
#
_entry.id   AF-A0A3D2I1K8-F1
#
_cell.length_a   1.000
_cell.length_b   1.000
_cell.length_c   1.000
_cell.angle_alpha   90.00
_cell.angle_beta   90.00
_cell.angle_gamma   90.00
#
_symmetry.space_group_name_H-M   'P 1'
#
loop_
_entity.id
_entity.type
_entity.pdbx_description
1 polymer ?
#
loop_
_entity_poly.entity_id
_entity_poly.type
_entity_poly.pdbx_seq_one_letter_code
_entity_poly.pdbx_strand_id
1 'polypeptide(L)'
;MKGNVMSESELAFARIVWENAPLPSGELVFRCKEELGWKKPTTYTVLRNLCQAGIFENKQAVVSVLVSEEDYLARESELIVNERFGGSISHFVTAFATKTKLDKEQIQALQDFIDHCEE
;
A
#
# COMPACT_ATOMS: atom_id res chain seq x y z
N MET A 1 -9.48 12.81 -3.47
CA MET A 1 -8.65 12.29 -4.59
C MET A 1 -9.38 11.12 -5.19
N LYS A 2 -9.45 11.01 -6.53
CA LYS A 2 -9.83 9.76 -7.21
C LYS A 2 -8.89 8.65 -6.72
N GLY A 3 -9.42 7.45 -6.51
CA GLY A 3 -8.66 6.28 -6.06
C GLY A 3 -7.43 6.09 -6.94
N ASN A 4 -6.28 6.50 -6.43
CA ASN A 4 -5.02 6.38 -7.15
C ASN A 4 -4.10 5.56 -6.27
N VAL A 5 -3.81 4.36 -6.77
CA VAL A 5 -2.78 3.48 -6.24
C VAL A 5 -1.46 4.25 -6.15
N MET A 6 -0.78 4.14 -5.01
CA MET A 6 0.55 4.71 -4.84
C MET A 6 1.50 4.17 -5.91
N SER A 7 2.32 5.05 -6.49
CA SER A 7 3.45 4.59 -7.30
C SER A 7 4.45 3.79 -6.44
N GLU A 8 5.31 2.99 -7.06
CA GLU A 8 6.35 2.22 -6.33
C GLU A 8 7.22 3.12 -5.45
N SER A 9 7.52 4.33 -5.92
CA SER A 9 8.26 5.34 -5.17
C SER A 9 7.50 5.87 -3.95
N GLU A 10 6.19 6.10 -4.08
CA GLU A 10 5.34 6.52 -2.97
C GLU A 10 5.13 5.40 -1.96
N LEU A 11 4.99 4.15 -2.42
CA LEU A 11 4.87 2.98 -1.55
C LEU A 11 6.17 2.73 -0.76
N ALA A 12 7.33 2.86 -1.39
CA ALA A 12 8.62 2.77 -0.72
C ALA A 12 8.77 3.85 0.37
N PHE A 13 8.34 5.09 0.08
CA PHE A 13 8.28 6.14 1.09
C PHE A 13 7.29 5.83 2.21
N ALA A 14 6.11 5.32 1.88
CA ALA A 14 5.07 4.99 2.84
C ALA A 14 5.50 3.90 3.82
N ARG A 15 6.25 2.89 3.34
CA ARG A 15 6.87 1.85 4.20
C ARG A 15 7.83 2.43 5.23
N ILE A 16 8.70 3.35 4.83
CA ILE A 16 9.59 4.05 5.78
C ILE A 16 8.76 4.74 6.87
N VAL A 17 7.63 5.35 6.52
CA VAL A 17 6.74 5.99 7.50
C VAL A 17 6.04 4.95 8.37
N TRP A 18 5.46 3.88 7.80
CA TRP A 18 4.76 2.84 8.57
C TRP A 18 5.68 2.15 9.59
N GLU A 19 6.94 1.90 9.22
CA GLU A 19 7.92 1.23 10.09
C GLU A 19 8.44 2.12 11.22
N ASN A 20 8.49 3.44 11.02
CA ASN A 20 9.19 4.36 11.92
C ASN A 20 8.27 5.39 12.59
N ALA A 21 7.01 5.49 12.21
CA ALA A 21 6.09 6.45 12.79
C ALA A 21 5.71 6.09 14.25
N PRO A 22 5.45 7.11 15.10
CA PRO A 22 5.54 8.54 14.80
C PRO A 22 6.99 9.03 14.76
N LEU A 23 7.34 9.85 13.76
CA LEU A 23 8.70 10.40 13.62
C LEU A 23 8.72 11.87 13.19
N PRO A 24 9.74 12.65 13.57
CA PRO A 24 9.92 14.00 13.06
C PRO A 24 10.11 14.02 11.55
N SER A 25 9.46 14.94 10.84
CA SER A 25 9.62 15.13 9.39
C SER A 25 11.06 15.43 8.96
N GLY A 26 11.89 15.98 9.85
CA GLY A 26 13.32 16.15 9.61
C GLY A 26 14.09 14.83 9.60
N GLU A 27 13.72 13.89 10.47
CA GLU A 27 14.29 12.54 10.49
C GLU A 27 13.83 11.74 9.26
N LEU A 28 12.57 11.89 8.87
CA LEU A 28 12.03 11.27 7.64
C LEU A 28 12.82 11.71 6.39
N VAL A 29 13.21 12.99 6.29
CA VAL A 29 14.08 13.47 5.21
C VAL A 29 15.43 12.77 5.21
N PHE A 30 16.02 12.54 6.38
CA PHE A 30 17.28 11.82 6.49
C PHE A 30 17.14 10.37 6.01
N ARG A 31 16.10 9.65 6.48
CA ARG A 31 15.82 8.27 6.06
C ARG A 31 15.57 8.14 4.57
N CYS A 32 14.73 9.00 3.99
CA CYS A 32 14.48 8.99 2.55
C CYS A 32 15.73 9.33 1.73
N LYS A 33 16.67 10.11 2.28
CA LYS A 33 17.95 10.36 1.62
C LYS A 33 18.84 9.11 1.63
N GLU A 34 18.92 8.41 2.76
CA GLU A 34 19.76 7.21 2.90
C GLU A 34 19.18 6.01 2.12
N GLU A 35 17.87 5.77 2.23
CA GLU A 35 17.23 4.57 1.68
C GLU A 35 16.77 4.74 0.23
N LEU A 36 16.30 5.94 -0.14
CA LEU A 36 15.75 6.22 -1.46
C LEU A 36 16.62 7.16 -2.31
N GLY A 37 17.70 7.72 -1.75
CA GLY A 37 18.52 8.72 -2.43
C GLY A 37 17.82 10.05 -2.67
N TRP A 38 16.72 10.33 -1.97
CA TRP A 38 15.87 11.48 -2.26
C TRP A 38 16.44 12.79 -1.75
N LYS A 39 16.20 13.86 -2.52
CA LYS A 39 16.44 15.23 -2.06
C LYS A 39 15.29 15.67 -1.16
N LYS A 40 15.60 16.53 -0.19
CA LYS A 40 14.63 17.14 0.75
C LYS A 40 13.31 17.62 0.10
N PRO A 41 13.30 18.33 -1.05
CA PRO A 41 12.05 18.76 -1.67
C PRO A 41 11.16 17.61 -2.16
N THR A 42 11.76 16.50 -2.61
CA THR A 42 11.02 15.31 -3.07
C THR A 42 10.28 14.67 -1.91
N THR A 43 10.96 14.47 -0.78
CA THR A 43 10.37 13.94 0.46
C THR A 43 9.16 14.76 0.90
N TYR A 44 9.28 16.09 0.96
CA TYR A 44 8.15 16.93 1.39
C TYR A 44 7.01 16.97 0.37
N THR A 45 7.31 16.88 -0.93
CA THR A 45 6.28 16.83 -1.96
C THR A 45 5.44 15.56 -1.83
N VAL A 46 6.11 14.41 -1.70
CA VAL A 46 5.44 13.11 -1.51
C VAL A 46 4.68 13.07 -0.19
N LEU A 47 5.31 13.48 0.92
CA LEU A 47 4.67 13.57 2.22
C LEU A 47 3.39 14.40 2.17
N ARG A 48 3.43 15.58 1.53
CA ARG A 48 2.25 16.44 1.38
C ARG A 48 1.13 15.74 0.60
N ASN A 49 1.46 15.06 -0.49
CA ASN A 49 0.48 14.35 -1.30
C ASN A 49 -0.20 13.23 -0.50
N LEU A 50 0.58 12.44 0.26
CA LEU A 50 0.04 11.36 1.09
C LEU A 50 -0.73 11.87 2.32
N CYS A 51 -0.38 13.05 2.84
CA CYS A 51 -1.20 13.75 3.83
C CYS A 51 -2.54 14.24 3.24
N GLN A 52 -2.53 14.78 2.01
CA GLN A 52 -3.75 15.17 1.31
C GLN A 52 -4.63 13.97 0.96
N ALA A 53 -4.02 12.81 0.73
CA ALA A 53 -4.72 11.54 0.55
C ALA A 53 -5.30 10.98 1.85
N GLY A 54 -4.98 11.56 3.02
CA GLY A 54 -5.44 11.10 4.32
C GLY A 54 -4.78 9.82 4.81
N ILE A 55 -3.63 9.44 4.23
CA ILE A 55 -2.88 8.24 4.63
C ILE A 55 -2.00 8.54 5.85
N PHE A 56 -1.38 9.71 5.85
CA PHE A 56 -0.52 10.19 6.92
C PHE A 56 -0.98 11.56 7.41
N GLU A 57 -0.51 11.94 8.59
CA GLU A 57 -0.68 13.29 9.11
C GLU A 57 0.70 13.86 9.46
N ASN A 58 0.90 15.16 9.21
CA ASN A 58 2.07 15.87 9.68
C ASN A 58 1.62 17.07 10.54
N LYS A 59 1.69 16.91 11.86
CA LYS A 59 1.34 17.95 12.84
C LYS A 59 2.57 18.33 13.65
N GLN A 60 2.83 19.63 13.75
CA GLN A 60 3.97 20.18 14.50
C GLN A 60 5.31 19.53 14.10
N ALA A 61 5.49 19.26 12.80
CA ALA A 61 6.64 18.58 12.23
C ALA A 61 6.84 17.11 12.68
N VAL A 62 5.83 16.47 13.27
CA VAL A 62 5.78 15.03 13.55
C VAL A 62 4.83 14.36 12.57
N VAL A 63 5.31 13.30 11.92
CA VAL A 63 4.57 12.50 10.96
C VAL A 63 3.99 11.28 11.67
N SER A 64 2.68 11.04 11.52
CA SER A 64 1.94 9.93 12.12
C SER A 64 1.08 9.19 11.08
N VAL A 65 0.76 7.94 11.38
CA VAL A 65 -0.04 7.05 10.52
C VAL A 65 -1.53 7.29 10.78
N LEU A 66 -2.30 7.52 9.72
CA LEU A 66 -3.78 7.55 9.78
C LEU A 66 -4.40 6.27 9.20
N VAL A 67 -3.73 5.65 8.23
CA VAL A 67 -4.12 4.39 7.60
C VAL A 67 -2.95 3.42 7.67
N SER A 68 -3.17 2.23 8.24
CA SER A 68 -2.14 1.19 8.34
C SER A 68 -1.72 0.67 6.95
N GLU A 69 -0.55 0.02 6.85
CA GLU A 69 -0.12 -0.63 5.60
C GLU A 69 -1.13 -1.69 5.16
N GLU A 70 -1.61 -2.50 6.10
CA GLU A 70 -2.60 -3.56 5.85
C GLU A 70 -3.92 -2.98 5.31
N ASP A 71 -4.46 -1.93 5.96
CA ASP A 71 -5.70 -1.27 5.50
C ASP A 71 -5.53 -0.62 4.13
N TYR A 72 -4.36 -0.03 3.85
CA TYR A 72 -4.07 0.56 2.56
C TYR A 72 -3.99 -0.51 1.47
N LEU A 73 -3.26 -1.60 1.70
CA LEU A 73 -3.13 -2.70 0.76
C LEU A 73 -4.48 -3.40 0.50
N ALA A 74 -5.31 -3.55 1.53
CA ALA A 74 -6.66 -4.08 1.38
C ALA A 74 -7.50 -3.20 0.42
N ARG A 75 -7.51 -1.88 0.65
CA ARG A 75 -8.21 -0.91 -0.22
C ARG A 75 -7.65 -0.89 -1.64
N GLU A 76 -6.32 -0.97 -1.78
CA GLU A 76 -5.67 -1.05 -3.08
C GLU A 76 -6.09 -2.31 -3.84
N SER A 77 -6.10 -3.46 -3.17
CA SER A 77 -6.51 -4.73 -3.78
C SER A 77 -7.96 -4.70 -4.27
N GLU A 78 -8.86 -4.12 -3.49
CA GLU A 78 -10.26 -3.93 -3.86
C GLU A 78 -10.40 -3.01 -5.09
N LEU A 79 -9.67 -1.89 -5.11
CA LEU A 79 -9.65 -0.99 -6.27
C LEU A 79 -9.13 -1.69 -7.54
N ILE A 80 -8.07 -2.49 -7.42
CA ILE A 80 -7.51 -3.24 -8.55
C ILE A 80 -8.56 -4.23 -9.09
N VAL A 81 -9.21 -4.99 -8.23
CA VAL A 81 -10.24 -5.96 -8.63
C VAL A 81 -11.43 -5.24 -9.28
N ASN A 82 -11.92 -4.16 -8.68
CA ASN A 82 -13.07 -3.42 -9.19
C ASN A 82 -12.77 -2.72 -10.53
N GLU A 83 -11.65 -2.01 -10.64
CA GLU A 83 -11.36 -1.19 -11.82
C GLU A 83 -10.75 -1.99 -12.98
N ARG A 84 -9.95 -3.03 -12.70
CA ARG A 84 -9.21 -3.78 -13.74
C ARG A 84 -9.82 -5.13 -14.08
N PHE A 85 -10.53 -5.75 -13.14
CA PHE A 85 -11.14 -7.07 -13.31
C PHE A 85 -12.67 -7.03 -13.24
N GLY A 86 -13.27 -5.82 -13.27
CA GLY A 86 -14.72 -5.62 -13.29
C GLY A 86 -15.42 -6.11 -12.04
N GLY A 87 -14.73 -6.10 -10.89
CA GLY A 87 -15.24 -6.60 -9.61
C GLY A 87 -15.20 -8.13 -9.47
N SER A 88 -14.67 -8.85 -10.45
CA SER A 88 -14.62 -10.31 -10.42
C SER A 88 -13.29 -10.82 -9.85
N ILE A 89 -13.31 -11.27 -8.60
CA ILE A 89 -12.18 -11.98 -7.95
C ILE A 89 -11.80 -13.23 -8.74
N SER A 90 -12.78 -13.98 -9.25
CA SER A 90 -12.51 -15.19 -10.02
C SER A 90 -11.74 -14.91 -11.31
N HIS A 91 -12.01 -13.79 -11.98
CA HIS A 91 -11.22 -13.35 -13.14
C HIS A 91 -9.80 -12.98 -12.77
N PHE A 92 -9.60 -12.27 -11.65
CA PHE A 92 -8.27 -11.93 -11.14
C PHE A 92 -7.44 -13.20 -10.88
N VAL A 93 -7.98 -14.14 -10.10
CA VAL A 93 -7.29 -15.39 -9.74
C VAL A 93 -7.02 -16.25 -10.98
N THR A 94 -7.99 -16.37 -11.89
CA THR A 94 -7.83 -17.14 -13.14
C THR A 94 -6.72 -16.55 -14.02
N ALA A 95 -6.69 -15.21 -14.18
CA ALA A 95 -5.66 -14.53 -14.95
C ALA A 95 -4.27 -14.70 -14.33
N PHE A 96 -4.17 -14.67 -12.99
CA PHE A 96 -2.93 -14.92 -12.26
C PHE A 96 -2.43 -16.36 -12.44
N ALA A 97 -3.31 -17.34 -12.21
CA ALA A 97 -3.00 -18.77 -12.29
C ALA A 97 -2.60 -19.24 -13.72
N THR A 98 -3.00 -18.49 -14.75
CA THR A 98 -2.63 -18.79 -16.14
C THR A 98 -1.13 -18.58 -16.40
N LYS A 99 -0.50 -17.61 -15.73
CA LYS A 99 0.93 -17.28 -15.91
C LYS A 99 1.82 -17.78 -14.78
N THR A 100 1.26 -17.94 -13.59
CA THR A 100 1.98 -18.40 -12.40
C THR A 100 1.33 -19.68 -11.91
N LYS A 101 2.10 -20.78 -11.84
CA LYS A 101 1.59 -21.99 -11.19
C LYS A 101 1.44 -21.72 -9.70
N LEU A 102 0.22 -21.85 -9.21
CA LEU A 102 -0.05 -21.89 -7.78
C LEU A 102 0.54 -23.18 -7.21
N ASP A 103 1.22 -23.08 -6.08
CA ASP A 103 1.65 -24.24 -5.34
C ASP A 103 0.48 -24.87 -4.55
N LYS A 104 0.74 -26.03 -3.94
CA LYS A 104 -0.29 -26.76 -3.18
C LYS A 104 -0.76 -26.00 -1.95
N GLU A 105 0.11 -25.24 -1.30
CA GLU A 105 -0.22 -24.50 -0.08
C GLU A 105 -1.15 -23.32 -0.42
N GLN A 106 -0.85 -22.61 -1.51
CA GLN A 106 -1.69 -21.53 -2.04
C GLN A 106 -3.07 -22.04 -2.48
N ILE A 107 -3.13 -23.20 -3.16
CA ILE A 107 -4.40 -23.80 -3.55
C ILE A 107 -5.21 -24.19 -2.31
N GLN A 108 -4.59 -24.82 -1.31
CA GLN A 108 -5.26 -25.20 -0.08
C GLN A 108 -5.79 -23.98 0.67
N ALA A 109 -4.99 -22.92 0.81
CA ALA A 109 -5.42 -21.69 1.47
C ALA A 109 -6.63 -21.03 0.76
N LEU A 110 -6.68 -21.08 -0.58
CA LEU A 110 -7.83 -20.59 -1.33
C LEU A 110 -9.07 -21.48 -1.14
N GLN A 111 -8.90 -22.79 -1.09
CA GLN A 111 -10.00 -23.72 -0.82
C GLN A 111 -10.57 -23.51 0.59
N ASP A 112 -9.70 -23.47 1.60
CA ASP A 112 -10.09 -23.23 2.99
C ASP A 112 -10.83 -21.89 3.13
N PHE A 113 -10.39 -20.84 2.42
CA PHE A 113 -11.08 -19.56 2.39
C PHE A 113 -12.49 -19.64 1.77
N ILE A 114 -12.65 -20.35 0.65
CA ILE A 114 -13.95 -20.53 0.00
C ILE A 114 -14.91 -21.28 0.94
N ASP A 115 -14.44 -22.36 1.56
CA ASP A 115 -15.23 -23.18 2.47
C ASP A 115 -15.70 -22.34 3.69
N HIS A 116 -14.85 -21.46 4.24
CA HIS A 116 -15.23 -20.53 5.32
C HIS A 116 -16.24 -19.45 4.90
N CYS A 117 -16.32 -19.10 3.61
CA CYS A 117 -17.28 -18.10 3.12
C CYS A 117 -18.68 -18.68 2.82
N GLU A 118 -18.80 -20.00 2.70
CA GLU A 118 -20.08 -20.69 2.46
C GLU A 118 -20.85 -21.01 3.76
N GLU A 119 -20.23 -20.85 4.93
CA GLU A 119 -20.84 -20.92 6.27
C GLU A 119 -21.46 -19.59 6.73
#